data_AF-A0A3M1B1K1-F1
#
_entry.id   AF-A0A3M1B1K1-F1
#
_cell.length_a   1.000
_cell.length_b   1.000
_cell.length_c   1.000
_cell.angle_alpha   90.00
_cell.angle_beta   90.00
_cell.angle_gamma   90.00
#
_symmetry.space_group_name_H-M   'P 1'
#
loop_
_entity.id
_entity.type
_entity.pdbx_description
1 polymer ?
#
loop_
_entity_poly.entity_id
_entity_poly.type
_entity_poly.pdbx_seq_one_letter_code
_entity_poly.pdbx_strand_id
1 'polypeptide(L)'
;MKPSAKIIPITVLLLCFSYTPLFAKTEKITIQNIRVIQHDETKLPIKIFLDGQVNLKNGSVLSVSLWFKKNKGLERRTIVRGGRWRAWITFPRRKKIIPGTYQIRVSFSPRLQSRRVYPRIPKALTVKEATQNVQLGDASKEKEEVLKVQKKLLNILEELRILYTEMMRRGGYFLVHLKIHNTKITYLRRMEKKKVEKLRKSGKLGSLDPNLPNKIANAWRSFFTNYWNTVYRAQRRGFRLYQKERFLSPYPEAEKSISHILTLLDKVFQAYTKELFKELRRPLPAFARRGRTFKRRSLESMLRKEAIKAYRHLGIYNVVGWEILDLNRREMGFFSNGKNTYRSAVSKFEITKPESWYWDFSPINYSVRLRIRPEKPDFTKKNAKWSEAIVVVEIFDYPQAQSFKDLRDLTEARSQNRYEGYQKISAKPISFPDPQVLNKPPLNGNRWGYDMLISTKTKNGEFIIRQYELFCQWHKRTYGVVCIVRKDKEKEYKKIFDKICRHFKVLDHPKNRKKMLEAYLQPPKPEKKKKEKKN
;
A
#
# COMPACT_ATOMS: atom_id res chain seq x y z
N MET A 1 -82.43 -24.29 -24.18
CA MET A 1 -83.02 -24.36 -22.83
C MET A 1 -81.96 -24.01 -21.80
N LYS A 2 -82.40 -23.27 -20.77
CA LYS A 2 -81.71 -22.78 -19.56
C LYS A 2 -80.89 -21.49 -19.68
N PRO A 3 -80.98 -20.61 -18.66
CA PRO A 3 -81.18 -19.18 -18.89
C PRO A 3 -80.05 -18.28 -18.35
N SER A 4 -80.05 -17.07 -18.92
CA SER A 4 -79.48 -15.82 -18.43
C SER A 4 -79.60 -15.64 -16.91
N ALA A 5 -78.45 -15.46 -16.24
CA ALA A 5 -78.37 -14.98 -14.87
C ALA A 5 -77.98 -13.49 -14.87
N LYS A 6 -78.94 -12.68 -14.44
CA LYS A 6 -78.86 -11.24 -14.23
C LYS A 6 -77.80 -10.89 -13.17
N ILE A 7 -76.95 -9.92 -13.50
CA ILE A 7 -76.10 -9.21 -12.54
C ILE A 7 -76.96 -8.11 -11.89
N ILE A 8 -77.11 -8.16 -10.57
CA ILE A 8 -77.67 -7.09 -9.74
C ILE A 8 -76.50 -6.36 -9.09
N PRO A 9 -76.40 -5.02 -9.15
CA PRO A 9 -75.36 -4.29 -8.46
C PRO A 9 -75.74 -4.13 -6.98
N ILE A 10 -74.88 -4.62 -6.07
CA ILE A 10 -74.95 -4.26 -4.65
C ILE A 10 -74.16 -2.98 -4.48
N THR A 11 -74.88 -1.90 -4.24
CA THR A 11 -74.39 -0.61 -3.77
C THR A 11 -73.79 -0.80 -2.36
N VAL A 12 -72.48 -0.96 -2.25
CA VAL A 12 -71.79 -0.90 -0.96
C VAL A 12 -71.51 0.55 -0.63
N LEU A 13 -72.25 1.04 0.37
CA LEU A 13 -72.09 2.34 1.00
C LEU A 13 -70.64 2.50 1.51
N LEU A 14 -69.86 3.36 0.86
CA LEU A 14 -68.53 3.79 1.30
C LEU A 14 -68.71 4.74 2.49
N LEU A 15 -68.77 4.17 3.71
CA LEU A 15 -68.60 4.93 4.94
C LEU A 15 -67.12 5.32 5.06
N CYS A 16 -66.81 6.54 4.65
CA CYS A 16 -65.59 7.25 4.96
C CYS A 16 -65.44 7.38 6.49
N PHE A 17 -64.88 6.38 7.15
CA PHE A 17 -64.30 6.56 8.48
C PHE A 17 -63.03 7.39 8.33
N SER A 18 -63.17 8.68 8.57
CA SER A 18 -62.09 9.59 8.91
C SER A 18 -61.41 9.09 10.20
N TYR A 19 -60.45 8.17 10.03
CA TYR A 19 -59.46 7.85 11.06
C TYR A 19 -58.60 9.09 11.29
N THR A 20 -59.08 9.98 12.15
CA THR A 20 -58.18 10.86 12.89
C THR A 20 -57.35 9.94 13.80
N PRO A 21 -56.02 9.87 13.66
CA PRO A 21 -55.23 9.20 14.67
C PRO A 21 -55.40 10.04 15.93
N LEU A 22 -56.14 9.51 16.92
CA LEU A 22 -56.06 9.96 18.30
C LEU A 22 -54.56 9.93 18.65
N PHE A 23 -53.93 11.11 18.62
CA PHE A 23 -52.55 11.31 19.01
C PHE A 23 -52.46 10.90 20.47
N ALA A 24 -52.12 9.63 20.73
CA ALA A 24 -51.82 9.16 22.06
C ALA A 24 -50.72 10.07 22.62
N LYS A 25 -51.09 10.84 23.66
CA LYS A 25 -50.22 11.86 24.26
C LYS A 25 -48.92 11.19 24.69
N THR A 26 -47.86 11.44 23.94
CA THR A 26 -46.53 10.85 24.17
C THR A 26 -46.05 11.25 25.56
N GLU A 27 -46.00 10.31 26.51
CA GLU A 27 -45.48 10.59 27.85
C GLU A 27 -43.95 10.72 27.77
N LYS A 28 -43.44 11.93 28.03
CA LYS A 28 -42.01 12.25 27.98
C LYS A 28 -41.42 12.15 29.38
N ILE A 29 -40.63 11.11 29.63
CA ILE A 29 -39.92 10.93 30.90
C ILE A 29 -38.47 11.38 30.73
N THR A 30 -37.95 12.14 31.68
CA THR A 30 -36.54 12.58 31.66
C THR A 30 -35.78 11.87 32.77
N ILE A 31 -34.59 11.35 32.48
CA ILE A 31 -33.66 10.87 33.50
C ILE A 31 -33.05 12.10 34.19
N GLN A 32 -33.26 12.25 35.49
CA GLN A 32 -32.87 13.44 36.26
C GLN A 32 -31.66 13.17 37.16
N ASN A 33 -30.92 14.24 37.45
CA ASN A 33 -29.91 14.31 38.53
C ASN A 33 -28.83 13.22 38.43
N ILE A 34 -28.12 13.11 37.31
CA ILE A 34 -26.93 12.26 37.22
C ILE A 34 -25.85 12.83 38.13
N ARG A 35 -25.62 12.18 39.26
CA ARG A 35 -24.47 12.44 40.13
C ARG A 35 -23.34 11.50 39.76
N VAL A 36 -22.14 12.08 39.65
CA VAL A 36 -20.91 11.35 39.32
C VAL A 36 -19.99 11.48 40.51
N ILE A 37 -19.68 10.36 41.13
CA ILE A 37 -18.68 10.29 42.20
C ILE A 37 -17.49 9.51 41.64
N GLN A 38 -16.40 10.21 41.40
CA GLN A 38 -15.17 9.61 40.91
C GLN A 38 -14.30 9.19 42.09
N HIS A 39 -13.96 7.90 42.16
CA HIS A 39 -13.07 7.39 43.18
C HIS A 39 -11.63 7.40 42.66
N ASP A 40 -10.79 8.20 43.34
CA ASP A 40 -9.32 8.28 43.29
C ASP A 40 -8.66 7.88 41.96
N GLU A 41 -8.28 8.88 41.15
CA GLU A 41 -7.59 8.67 39.86
C GLU A 41 -6.24 7.96 39.99
N THR A 42 -5.65 7.95 41.18
CA THR A 42 -4.33 7.35 41.43
C THR A 42 -4.39 5.83 41.65
N LYS A 43 -5.55 5.26 41.97
CA LYS A 43 -5.72 3.83 42.24
C LYS A 43 -6.38 3.11 41.07
N LEU A 44 -5.60 2.31 40.34
CA LEU A 44 -6.12 1.43 39.30
C LEU A 44 -6.84 0.20 39.90
N PRO A 45 -8.03 -0.18 39.39
CA PRO A 45 -8.76 0.44 38.29
C PRO A 45 -9.54 1.67 38.74
N ILE A 46 -9.53 2.71 37.92
CA ILE A 46 -10.41 3.87 38.09
C ILE A 46 -11.86 3.36 38.11
N LYS A 47 -12.64 3.82 39.10
CA LYS A 47 -14.05 3.50 39.25
C LYS A 47 -14.86 4.79 39.32
N ILE A 48 -15.87 4.90 38.47
CA ILE A 48 -16.85 5.97 38.53
C ILE A 48 -18.15 5.38 39.06
N PHE A 49 -18.62 5.92 40.18
CA PHE A 49 -19.96 5.65 40.69
C PHE A 49 -20.93 6.67 40.11
N LEU A 50 -22.10 6.17 39.72
CA LEU A 50 -23.17 6.94 39.12
C LEU A 50 -24.47 6.64 39.85
N ASP A 51 -25.19 7.68 40.21
CA ASP A 51 -26.55 7.58 40.72
C ASP A 51 -27.44 8.65 40.11
N GLY A 52 -28.74 8.36 40.05
CA GLY A 52 -29.72 9.28 39.51
C GLY A 52 -31.15 8.84 39.78
N GLN A 53 -32.08 9.69 39.36
CA GLN A 53 -33.51 9.49 39.53
C GLN A 53 -34.19 9.39 38.17
N VAL A 54 -35.18 8.51 38.06
CA VAL A 54 -36.01 8.39 36.85
C VAL A 54 -37.37 7.84 37.23
N ASN A 55 -38.42 8.46 36.69
CA ASN A 55 -39.79 8.02 36.93
C ASN A 55 -40.16 6.80 36.05
N LEU A 56 -39.40 5.71 36.14
CA LEU A 56 -39.69 4.45 35.44
C LEU A 56 -40.09 3.37 36.43
N LYS A 57 -40.84 2.38 35.95
CA LYS A 57 -41.26 1.23 36.76
C LYS A 57 -40.05 0.49 37.32
N ASN A 58 -40.17 0.00 38.55
CA ASN A 58 -39.17 -0.86 39.17
C ASN A 58 -38.86 -2.07 38.28
N GLY A 59 -37.58 -2.41 38.17
CA GLY A 59 -37.11 -3.47 37.29
C GLY A 59 -36.80 -3.01 35.86
N SER A 60 -37.11 -1.76 35.50
CA SER A 60 -36.70 -1.19 34.20
C SER A 60 -35.19 -1.13 34.08
N VAL A 61 -34.68 -1.50 32.90
CA VAL A 61 -33.24 -1.55 32.58
C VAL A 61 -32.82 -0.25 31.89
N LEU A 62 -31.82 0.42 32.42
CA LEU A 62 -31.14 1.54 31.78
C LEU A 62 -29.80 1.08 31.21
N SER A 63 -29.39 1.67 30.08
CA SER A 63 -28.04 1.56 29.56
C SER A 63 -27.23 2.80 29.93
N VAL A 64 -26.11 2.57 30.60
CA VAL A 64 -25.13 3.58 30.99
C VAL A 64 -23.91 3.39 30.12
N SER A 65 -23.56 4.39 29.33
CA SER A 65 -22.46 4.31 28.39
C SER A 65 -21.48 5.46 28.55
N LEU A 66 -20.19 5.15 28.49
CA LEU A 66 -19.11 6.11 28.51
C LEU A 66 -18.67 6.42 27.09
N TRP A 67 -18.56 7.70 26.75
CA TRP A 67 -18.19 8.18 25.44
C TRP A 67 -16.98 9.09 25.53
N PHE A 68 -16.08 8.96 24.56
CA PHE A 68 -14.99 9.91 24.34
C PHE A 68 -15.20 10.55 22.98
N LYS A 69 -15.49 11.86 22.96
CA LYS A 69 -15.95 12.57 21.77
C LYS A 69 -17.19 11.89 21.19
N LYS A 70 -17.12 11.39 19.95
CA LYS A 70 -18.22 10.68 19.27
C LYS A 70 -18.14 9.17 19.42
N ASN A 71 -17.19 8.65 20.19
CA ASN A 71 -16.88 7.21 20.24
C ASN A 71 -17.43 6.58 21.53
N LYS A 72 -18.31 5.59 21.37
CA LYS A 72 -18.83 4.79 22.49
C LYS A 72 -17.76 3.84 23.00
N GLY A 73 -17.56 3.81 24.31
CA GLY A 73 -16.64 2.90 24.98
C GLY A 73 -17.34 1.83 25.80
N LEU A 74 -17.24 1.92 27.13
CA LEU A 74 -17.89 0.97 28.03
C LEU A 74 -19.40 1.21 28.06
N GLU A 75 -20.15 0.11 28.07
CA GLU A 75 -21.59 0.10 28.29
C GLU A 75 -21.90 -0.85 29.44
N ARG A 76 -22.72 -0.38 30.38
CA ARG A 76 -23.21 -1.14 31.53
C ARG A 76 -24.71 -1.00 31.60
N ARG A 77 -25.38 -2.07 32.02
CA ARG A 77 -26.81 -2.04 32.29
C ARG A 77 -27.01 -1.86 33.79
N THR A 78 -28.00 -1.07 34.16
CA THR A 78 -28.46 -0.91 35.54
C THR A 78 -29.97 -1.03 35.61
N ILE A 79 -30.52 -1.20 36.81
CA ILE A 79 -31.92 -1.45 37.06
C ILE A 79 -32.48 -0.34 37.94
N VAL A 80 -33.67 0.15 37.60
CA VAL A 80 -34.41 1.12 38.41
C VAL A 80 -35.05 0.43 39.62
N ARG A 81 -34.82 0.98 40.81
CA ARG A 81 -35.40 0.54 42.09
C ARG A 81 -35.87 1.75 42.88
N GLY A 82 -37.16 1.81 43.20
CA GLY A 82 -37.78 2.93 43.92
C GLY A 82 -37.59 4.27 43.21
N GLY A 83 -37.70 4.29 41.87
CA GLY A 83 -37.47 5.51 41.06
C GLY A 83 -36.00 5.97 41.00
N ARG A 84 -35.05 5.20 41.55
CA ARG A 84 -33.61 5.49 41.55
C ARG A 84 -32.83 4.42 40.79
N TRP A 85 -31.66 4.78 40.29
CA TRP A 85 -30.74 3.83 39.67
C TRP A 85 -29.31 4.11 40.12
N ARG A 86 -28.47 3.08 40.10
CA ARG A 86 -27.05 3.16 40.49
C ARG A 86 -26.20 2.31 39.55
N ALA A 87 -25.05 2.80 39.11
CA ALA A 87 -24.16 2.06 38.23
C ALA A 87 -22.69 2.32 38.57
N TRP A 88 -21.85 1.34 38.28
CA TRP A 88 -20.39 1.46 38.36
C TRP A 88 -19.80 1.31 36.96
N ILE A 89 -18.97 2.27 36.57
CA ILE A 89 -18.09 2.15 35.40
C ILE A 89 -16.69 1.87 35.90
N THR A 90 -16.20 0.64 35.67
CA THR A 90 -14.84 0.22 36.03
C THR A 90 -13.96 0.22 34.80
N PHE A 91 -12.89 1.02 34.84
CA PHE A 91 -11.91 1.06 33.76
C PHE A 91 -11.01 -0.18 33.78
N PRO A 92 -10.58 -0.67 32.61
CA PRO A 92 -9.66 -1.81 32.56
C PRO A 92 -8.27 -1.45 33.14
N ARG A 93 -7.82 -2.24 34.12
CA ARG A 93 -6.60 -2.01 34.93
C ARG A 93 -5.31 -1.73 34.14
N ARG A 94 -5.15 -2.30 32.95
CA ARG A 94 -3.88 -2.26 32.18
C ARG A 94 -3.95 -1.39 30.93
N LYS A 95 -5.01 -0.60 30.77
CA LYS A 95 -5.21 0.21 29.56
C LYS A 95 -4.98 1.69 29.85
N LYS A 96 -4.22 2.33 28.97
CA LYS A 96 -4.05 3.79 28.95
C LYS A 96 -5.39 4.46 28.62
N ILE A 97 -5.80 5.37 29.48
CA ILE A 97 -6.93 6.28 29.27
C ILE A 97 -6.35 7.56 28.69
N ILE A 98 -6.98 8.09 27.63
CA ILE A 98 -6.56 9.37 27.04
C ILE A 98 -7.12 10.47 27.95
N PRO A 99 -6.29 11.39 28.45
CA PRO A 99 -6.80 12.47 29.29
C PRO A 99 -7.73 13.37 28.50
N GLY A 100 -8.78 13.90 29.13
CA GLY A 100 -9.77 14.76 28.48
C GLY A 100 -11.18 14.60 29.04
N THR A 101 -12.13 15.25 28.39
CA THR A 101 -13.54 15.23 28.81
C THR A 101 -14.29 14.05 28.17
N TYR A 102 -14.89 13.22 29.02
CA TYR A 102 -15.73 12.09 28.65
C TYR A 102 -17.20 12.42 28.91
N GLN A 103 -18.11 11.80 28.15
CA GLN A 103 -19.54 11.94 28.34
C GLN A 103 -20.11 10.62 28.84
N ILE A 104 -20.78 10.65 29.99
CA ILE A 104 -21.60 9.56 30.48
C ILE A 104 -23.01 9.79 29.98
N ARG A 105 -23.52 8.82 29.24
CA ARG A 105 -24.84 8.85 28.62
C ARG A 105 -25.69 7.74 29.19
N VAL A 106 -26.84 8.11 29.75
CA VAL A 106 -27.81 7.18 30.33
C VAL A 106 -29.05 7.21 29.47
N SER A 107 -29.36 6.06 28.87
CA SER A 107 -30.48 5.91 27.97
C SER A 107 -31.34 4.72 28.34
N PHE A 108 -32.61 4.81 27.97
CA PHE A 108 -33.56 3.72 28.11
C PHE A 108 -33.87 3.15 26.73
N SER A 109 -33.80 1.83 26.59
CA SER A 109 -34.19 1.13 25.37
C SER A 109 -35.26 0.10 25.70
N PRO A 110 -36.47 0.17 25.10
CA PRO A 110 -37.50 -0.83 25.29
C PRO A 110 -37.05 -2.26 24.95
N ARG A 111 -36.13 -2.41 23.99
CA ARG A 111 -35.60 -3.73 23.58
C ARG A 111 -34.72 -4.41 24.63
N LEU A 112 -34.25 -3.67 25.63
CA LEU A 112 -33.39 -4.19 26.70
C LEU A 112 -34.16 -4.65 27.94
N GLN A 113 -35.49 -4.51 27.93
CA GLN A 113 -36.33 -4.73 29.09
C GLN A 113 -36.65 -6.21 29.28
N SER A 114 -36.79 -6.63 30.53
CA SER A 114 -37.17 -8.01 30.82
C SER A 114 -38.60 -8.31 30.35
N ARG A 115 -38.91 -9.59 30.10
CA ARG A 115 -40.27 -10.04 29.73
C ARG A 115 -41.36 -9.65 30.74
N ARG A 116 -40.99 -9.40 32.01
CA ARG A 116 -41.92 -8.96 33.06
C ARG A 116 -42.24 -7.47 33.00
N VAL A 117 -41.26 -6.66 32.57
CA VAL A 117 -41.38 -5.20 32.53
C VAL A 117 -41.85 -4.73 31.16
N TYR A 118 -41.42 -5.39 30.09
CA TYR A 118 -41.71 -5.02 28.70
C TYR A 118 -43.20 -4.82 28.39
N PRO A 119 -44.12 -5.76 28.75
CA PRO A 119 -45.55 -5.60 28.47
C PRO A 119 -46.20 -4.43 29.21
N ARG A 120 -45.54 -3.92 30.26
CA ARG A 120 -46.05 -2.88 31.15
C ARG A 120 -45.53 -1.48 30.78
N ILE A 121 -44.72 -1.37 29.71
CA ILE A 121 -44.20 -0.12 29.19
C ILE A 121 -45.20 0.46 28.19
N PRO A 122 -45.64 1.72 28.35
CA PRO A 122 -46.51 2.36 27.37
C PRO A 122 -45.87 2.37 25.98
N LYS A 123 -46.64 2.02 24.94
CA LYS A 123 -46.16 1.99 23.54
C LYS A 123 -45.67 3.36 23.06
N ALA A 124 -46.22 4.45 23.60
CA ALA A 124 -45.86 5.83 23.31
C ALA A 124 -44.84 6.43 24.31
N LEU A 125 -44.13 5.61 25.09
CA LEU A 125 -43.17 6.12 26.07
C LEU A 125 -41.90 6.65 25.39
N THR A 126 -41.59 7.93 25.60
CA THR A 126 -40.33 8.52 25.16
C THR A 126 -39.50 8.90 26.38
N VAL A 127 -38.36 8.24 26.56
CA VAL A 127 -37.41 8.58 27.63
C VAL A 127 -36.28 9.41 27.05
N LYS A 128 -36.12 10.65 27.52
CA LYS A 128 -35.00 11.51 27.14
C LYS A 128 -33.71 10.99 27.77
N GLU A 129 -32.70 10.79 26.92
CA GLU A 129 -31.34 10.48 27.33
C GLU A 129 -30.80 11.60 28.23
N ALA A 130 -30.13 11.22 29.31
CA ALA A 130 -29.41 12.16 30.15
C ALA A 130 -27.90 12.02 29.94
N THR A 131 -27.20 13.14 29.93
CA THR A 131 -25.77 13.21 29.64
C THR A 131 -25.06 14.01 30.72
N GLN A 132 -23.89 13.54 31.16
CA GLN A 132 -23.06 14.19 32.16
C GLN A 132 -21.60 14.12 31.74
N ASN A 133 -20.90 15.26 31.80
CA ASN A 133 -19.47 15.30 31.50
C ASN A 133 -18.65 14.87 32.72
N VAL A 134 -17.58 14.12 32.46
CA VAL A 134 -16.59 13.68 33.46
C VAL A 134 -15.21 13.94 32.91
N GLN A 135 -14.38 14.62 33.70
CA GLN A 135 -12.99 14.87 33.37
C GLN A 135 -12.14 13.68 33.83
N LEU A 136 -11.35 13.10 32.94
CA LEU A 136 -10.40 12.04 33.29
C LEU A 136 -8.99 12.52 33.01
N GLY A 137 -8.18 12.64 34.07
CA GLY A 137 -6.83 13.19 33.98
C GLY A 137 -6.78 14.64 33.49
N ASP A 138 -5.58 15.09 33.16
CA ASP A 138 -5.28 16.49 32.83
C ASP A 138 -5.82 16.91 31.45
N ALA A 139 -6.87 17.75 31.45
CA ALA A 139 -7.52 18.26 30.25
C ALA A 139 -6.54 18.98 29.30
N SER A 140 -5.51 19.65 29.85
CA SER A 140 -4.54 20.40 29.06
C SER A 140 -3.72 19.49 28.14
N LYS A 141 -3.55 18.22 28.52
CA LYS A 141 -2.79 17.20 27.78
C LYS A 141 -3.59 16.46 26.72
N GLU A 142 -4.92 16.67 26.63
CA GLU A 142 -5.76 15.97 25.67
C GLU A 142 -5.26 16.16 24.23
N LYS A 143 -5.01 17.42 23.83
CA LYS A 143 -4.59 17.75 22.47
C LYS A 143 -3.29 17.05 22.09
N GLU A 144 -2.31 17.08 22.99
CA GLU A 144 -1.00 16.45 22.78
C GLU A 144 -1.13 14.92 22.63
N GLU A 145 -1.89 14.26 23.51
CA GLU A 145 -2.07 12.80 23.46
C GLU A 145 -2.88 12.37 22.23
N VAL A 146 -3.89 13.15 21.82
CA VAL A 146 -4.62 12.91 20.57
C VAL A 146 -3.68 13.01 19.36
N LEU A 147 -2.81 14.02 19.30
CA LEU A 147 -1.81 14.17 18.24
C LEU A 147 -0.79 13.02 18.24
N LYS A 148 -0.34 12.55 19.42
CA LYS A 148 0.54 11.37 19.52
C LYS A 148 -0.12 10.13 18.93
N VAL A 149 -1.40 9.90 19.22
CA VAL A 149 -2.16 8.78 18.64
C VAL A 149 -2.30 8.93 17.12
N GLN A 150 -2.62 10.13 16.63
CA GLN A 150 -2.72 10.43 15.21
C GLN A 150 -1.40 10.13 14.49
N LYS A 151 -0.28 10.65 15.00
CA LYS A 151 1.08 10.43 14.44
C LYS A 151 1.44 8.96 14.42
N LYS A 152 1.15 8.22 15.49
CA LYS A 152 1.44 6.79 15.55
C LYS A 152 0.60 5.97 14.55
N LEU A 153 -0.68 6.29 14.38
CA LEU A 153 -1.54 5.65 13.37
C LEU A 153 -1.09 5.99 11.95
N LEU A 154 -0.66 7.24 11.71
CA LEU A 154 -0.08 7.65 10.43
C LEU A 154 1.20 6.86 10.11
N ASN A 155 2.11 6.70 11.07
CA ASN A 155 3.32 5.91 10.88
C ASN A 155 2.99 4.45 10.50
N ILE A 156 2.01 3.84 11.17
CA ILE A 156 1.55 2.48 10.84
C ILE A 156 0.99 2.43 9.41
N LEU A 157 0.20 3.43 8.98
CA LEU A 157 -0.28 3.49 7.60
C LEU A 157 0.86 3.60 6.58
N GLU A 158 1.88 4.39 6.87
CA GLU A 158 3.07 4.51 6.00
C GLU A 158 3.86 3.21 5.92
N GLU A 159 4.06 2.52 7.03
CA GLU A 159 4.71 1.20 7.07
C GLU A 159 3.91 0.15 6.25
N LEU A 160 2.59 0.16 6.37
CA LEU A 160 1.70 -0.70 5.58
C LEU A 160 1.73 -0.33 4.09
N ARG A 161 1.87 0.95 3.75
CA ARG A 161 2.02 1.42 2.38
C ARG A 161 3.33 0.94 1.76
N ILE A 162 4.43 0.96 2.51
CA ILE A 162 5.72 0.42 2.08
C ILE A 162 5.60 -1.10 1.82
N LEU A 163 4.96 -1.84 2.72
CA LEU A 163 4.67 -3.28 2.54
C LEU A 163 3.85 -3.54 1.26
N TYR A 164 2.79 -2.78 1.05
CA TYR A 164 1.97 -2.84 -0.16
C TYR A 164 2.82 -2.60 -1.41
N THR A 165 3.57 -1.49 -1.43
CA THR A 165 4.40 -1.10 -2.57
C THR A 165 5.41 -2.21 -2.91
N GLU A 166 6.07 -2.79 -1.92
CA GLU A 166 7.06 -3.84 -2.14
C GLU A 166 6.45 -5.13 -2.69
N MET A 167 5.33 -5.57 -2.12
CA MET A 167 4.57 -6.72 -2.61
C MET A 167 4.09 -6.50 -4.04
N MET A 168 3.53 -5.32 -4.33
CA MET A 168 3.04 -4.97 -5.65
C MET A 168 4.15 -4.95 -6.68
N ARG A 169 5.31 -4.38 -6.34
CA ARG A 169 6.52 -4.35 -7.17
C ARG A 169 6.97 -5.75 -7.55
N ARG A 170 7.24 -6.59 -6.56
CA ARG A 170 7.75 -7.95 -6.78
C ARG A 170 6.73 -8.83 -7.49
N GLY A 171 5.50 -8.87 -6.98
CA GLY A 171 4.44 -9.72 -7.52
C GLY A 171 4.06 -9.33 -8.94
N GLY A 172 3.91 -8.02 -9.20
CA GLY A 172 3.59 -7.50 -10.53
C GLY A 172 4.70 -7.79 -11.54
N TYR A 173 5.94 -7.49 -11.17
CA TYR A 173 7.12 -7.77 -11.99
C TYR A 173 7.23 -9.25 -12.37
N PHE A 174 7.18 -10.16 -11.39
CA PHE A 174 7.29 -11.60 -11.65
C PHE A 174 6.16 -12.13 -12.52
N LEU A 175 4.92 -11.69 -12.30
CA LEU A 175 3.78 -12.09 -13.13
C LEU A 175 3.93 -11.66 -14.59
N VAL A 176 4.35 -10.42 -14.82
CA VAL A 176 4.56 -9.91 -16.18
C VAL A 176 5.65 -10.69 -16.90
N HIS A 177 6.77 -10.95 -16.23
CA HIS A 177 7.87 -11.72 -16.80
C HIS A 177 7.49 -13.17 -17.09
N LEU A 178 6.74 -13.84 -16.20
CA LEU A 178 6.23 -15.19 -16.45
C LEU A 178 5.26 -15.23 -17.63
N LYS A 179 4.32 -14.30 -17.71
CA LYS A 179 3.36 -14.24 -18.83
C LYS A 179 4.07 -14.08 -20.16
N ILE A 180 5.03 -13.15 -20.25
CA ILE A 180 5.83 -12.96 -21.47
C ILE A 180 6.60 -14.23 -21.83
N HIS A 181 7.23 -14.86 -20.83
CA HIS A 181 7.98 -16.09 -21.02
C HIS A 181 7.08 -17.23 -21.55
N ASN A 182 5.90 -17.42 -20.94
CA ASN A 182 4.92 -18.42 -21.34
C ASN A 182 4.34 -18.13 -22.74
N THR A 183 4.03 -16.88 -23.05
CA THR A 183 3.59 -16.48 -24.39
C THR A 183 4.64 -16.76 -25.45
N LYS A 184 5.92 -16.45 -25.17
CA LYS A 184 7.03 -16.77 -26.06
C LYS A 184 7.20 -18.27 -26.26
N ILE A 185 7.13 -19.08 -25.20
CA ILE A 185 7.18 -20.54 -25.31
C ILE A 185 6.05 -21.05 -26.20
N THR A 186 4.82 -20.60 -25.97
CA THR A 186 3.65 -21.00 -26.77
C THR A 186 3.82 -20.60 -28.24
N TYR A 187 4.30 -19.38 -28.50
CA TYR A 187 4.60 -18.92 -29.86
C TYR A 187 5.66 -19.78 -30.55
N LEU A 188 6.73 -20.14 -29.84
CA LEU A 188 7.78 -21.01 -30.38
C LEU A 188 7.33 -22.43 -30.65
N ARG A 189 6.46 -22.98 -29.80
CA ARG A 189 5.87 -24.31 -30.01
C ARG A 189 4.98 -24.37 -31.25
N ARG A 190 4.41 -23.23 -31.67
CA ARG A 190 3.54 -23.12 -32.86
C ARG A 190 4.30 -22.83 -34.15
N MET A 191 5.58 -22.49 -34.09
CA MET A 191 6.38 -22.23 -35.29
C MET A 191 7.14 -23.47 -35.74
N GLU A 192 7.29 -23.62 -37.06
CA GLU A 192 8.17 -24.63 -37.64
C GLU A 192 9.61 -24.50 -37.13
N LYS A 193 10.24 -25.64 -36.80
CA LYS A 193 11.63 -25.72 -36.29
C LYS A 193 12.60 -24.87 -37.11
N LYS A 194 12.54 -24.95 -38.45
CA LYS A 194 13.41 -24.18 -39.38
C LYS A 194 13.28 -22.66 -39.20
N LYS A 195 12.06 -22.16 -38.97
CA LYS A 195 11.77 -20.73 -38.77
C LYS A 195 12.23 -20.23 -37.41
N VAL A 196 12.06 -21.05 -36.37
CA VAL A 196 12.62 -20.80 -35.02
C VAL A 196 14.14 -20.70 -35.08
N GLU A 197 14.79 -21.61 -35.78
CA GLU A 197 16.25 -21.65 -35.93
C GLU A 197 16.79 -20.41 -36.65
N LYS A 198 16.13 -19.98 -37.74
CA LYS A 198 16.46 -18.73 -38.46
C LYS A 198 16.29 -17.49 -37.56
N LEU A 199 15.23 -17.43 -36.76
CA LEU A 199 15.00 -16.32 -35.81
C LEU A 199 15.99 -16.32 -34.63
N ARG A 200 16.46 -17.50 -34.22
CA ARG A 200 17.48 -17.67 -33.18
C ARG A 200 18.86 -17.24 -33.69
N LYS A 201 19.27 -17.67 -34.89
CA LYS A 201 20.52 -17.27 -35.55
C LYS A 201 20.57 -15.76 -35.84
N SER A 202 19.45 -15.16 -36.24
CA SER A 202 19.35 -13.71 -36.49
C SER A 202 19.24 -12.84 -35.22
N GLY A 203 19.25 -13.43 -34.02
CA GLY A 203 19.17 -12.70 -32.75
C GLY A 203 17.84 -11.99 -32.48
N LYS A 204 16.86 -12.07 -33.39
CA LYS A 204 15.51 -11.49 -33.24
C LYS A 204 14.69 -12.21 -32.18
N LEU A 205 14.95 -13.49 -31.98
CA LEU A 205 14.39 -14.29 -30.90
C LEU A 205 15.25 -14.13 -29.64
N GLY A 206 15.08 -13.02 -28.91
CA GLY A 206 15.81 -12.80 -27.66
C GLY A 206 15.77 -14.05 -26.76
N SER A 207 16.88 -14.40 -26.13
CA SER A 207 17.06 -15.68 -25.44
C SER A 207 15.99 -15.90 -24.37
N LEU A 208 15.36 -17.08 -24.40
CA LEU A 208 14.55 -17.58 -23.29
C LEU A 208 15.47 -18.17 -22.24
N ASP A 209 15.35 -17.72 -21.00
CA ASP A 209 16.04 -18.31 -19.86
C ASP A 209 15.23 -19.50 -19.35
N PRO A 210 15.65 -20.76 -19.59
CA PRO A 210 14.91 -21.94 -19.15
C PRO A 210 14.80 -22.04 -17.63
N ASN A 211 15.69 -21.36 -16.89
CA ASN A 211 15.69 -21.34 -15.43
C ASN A 211 14.82 -20.21 -14.85
N LEU A 212 14.20 -19.35 -15.68
CA LEU A 212 13.38 -18.24 -15.20
C LEU A 212 12.26 -18.69 -14.24
N PRO A 213 11.49 -19.76 -14.51
CA PRO A 213 10.47 -20.25 -13.59
C PRO A 213 11.04 -20.61 -12.21
N ASN A 214 12.21 -21.27 -12.17
CA ASN A 214 12.89 -21.63 -10.93
C ASN A 214 13.35 -20.39 -10.16
N LYS A 215 13.98 -19.44 -10.86
CA LYS A 215 14.45 -18.17 -10.26
C LYS A 215 13.29 -17.39 -9.63
N ILE A 216 12.17 -17.26 -10.34
CA ILE A 216 10.99 -16.55 -9.83
C ILE A 216 10.35 -17.30 -8.65
N ALA A 217 10.22 -18.62 -8.72
CA ALA A 217 9.69 -19.41 -7.62
C ALA A 217 10.54 -19.26 -6.33
N ASN A 218 11.86 -19.32 -6.46
CA ASN A 218 12.80 -19.16 -5.34
C ASN A 218 12.80 -17.72 -4.81
N ALA A 219 12.78 -16.72 -5.69
CA ALA A 219 12.70 -15.31 -5.29
C ALA A 219 11.39 -14.98 -4.56
N TRP A 220 10.26 -15.55 -5.00
CA TRP A 220 8.98 -15.37 -4.31
C TRP A 220 8.94 -16.10 -2.96
N ARG A 221 9.50 -17.32 -2.87
CA ARG A 221 9.64 -18.04 -1.60
C ARG A 221 10.52 -17.27 -0.62
N SER A 222 11.67 -16.75 -1.07
CA SER A 222 12.55 -15.92 -0.24
C SER A 222 11.86 -14.64 0.21
N PHE A 223 11.09 -13.99 -0.67
CA PHE A 223 10.27 -12.84 -0.28
C PHE A 223 9.25 -13.20 0.80
N PHE A 224 8.60 -14.37 0.69
CA PHE A 224 7.72 -14.85 1.74
C PHE A 224 8.46 -15.07 3.06
N THR A 225 9.53 -15.86 3.07
CA THR A 225 10.23 -16.26 4.31
C THR A 225 10.93 -15.09 4.98
N ASN A 226 11.64 -14.28 4.21
CA ASN A 226 12.58 -13.29 4.74
C ASN A 226 11.93 -11.93 4.96
N TYR A 227 10.80 -11.64 4.29
CA TYR A 227 10.18 -10.32 4.34
C TYR A 227 8.70 -10.36 4.73
N TRP A 228 7.85 -11.09 3.98
CA TRP A 228 6.41 -11.09 4.27
C TRP A 228 6.11 -11.72 5.63
N ASN A 229 6.67 -12.90 5.90
CA ASN A 229 6.41 -13.65 7.12
C ASN A 229 6.95 -12.95 8.37
N THR A 230 7.98 -12.12 8.23
CA THR A 230 8.62 -11.38 9.32
C THR A 230 8.00 -10.00 9.49
N VAL A 231 8.11 -9.14 8.47
CA VAL A 231 7.72 -7.72 8.54
C VAL A 231 6.21 -7.57 8.65
N TYR A 232 5.41 -8.22 7.79
CA TYR A 232 3.95 -8.09 7.86
C TYR A 232 3.38 -8.68 9.16
N ARG A 233 3.93 -9.79 9.66
CA ARG A 233 3.50 -10.35 10.96
C ARG A 233 3.88 -9.43 12.13
N ALA A 234 5.08 -8.87 12.12
CA ALA A 234 5.50 -7.89 13.13
C ALA A 234 4.57 -6.68 13.14
N GLN A 235 4.25 -6.13 11.96
CA GLN A 235 3.31 -5.02 11.82
C GLN A 235 1.91 -5.35 12.34
N ARG A 236 1.38 -6.52 11.96
CA ARG A 236 0.08 -7.00 12.44
C ARG A 236 0.05 -7.20 13.96
N ARG A 237 1.11 -7.77 14.54
CA ARG A 237 1.23 -7.98 15.99
C ARG A 237 1.38 -6.65 16.72
N GLY A 238 2.25 -5.77 16.23
CA GLY A 238 2.50 -4.44 16.79
C GLY A 238 1.23 -3.61 16.82
N PHE A 239 0.48 -3.57 15.72
CA PHE A 239 -0.81 -2.88 15.69
C PHE A 239 -1.84 -3.48 16.66
N ARG A 240 -1.92 -4.82 16.76
CA ARG A 240 -2.82 -5.48 17.73
C ARG A 240 -2.45 -5.17 19.18
N LEU A 241 -1.15 -5.12 19.52
CA LEU A 241 -0.68 -4.75 20.86
C LEU A 241 -1.04 -3.29 21.15
N TYR A 242 -0.75 -2.40 20.20
CA TYR A 242 -1.10 -0.99 20.27
C TYR A 242 -2.60 -0.73 20.51
N GLN A 243 -3.49 -1.51 19.89
CA GLN A 243 -4.93 -1.44 20.15
C GLN A 243 -5.31 -1.94 21.55
N LYS A 244 -4.58 -2.93 22.09
CA LYS A 244 -4.85 -3.48 23.43
C LYS A 244 -4.40 -2.54 24.54
N GLU A 245 -3.35 -1.75 24.30
CA GLU A 245 -2.77 -0.82 25.27
C GLU A 245 -3.70 0.35 25.62
N ARG A 246 -4.66 0.71 24.75
CA ARG A 246 -5.58 1.83 24.99
C ARG A 246 -7.01 1.38 25.27
N PHE A 247 -7.65 2.14 26.15
CA PHE A 247 -9.05 1.93 26.49
C PHE A 247 -9.98 2.43 25.38
N LEU A 248 -9.87 3.71 25.00
CA LEU A 248 -10.56 4.30 23.87
C LEU A 248 -9.58 5.07 22.98
N SER A 249 -9.74 4.90 21.68
CA SER A 249 -9.00 5.66 20.68
C SER A 249 -9.79 6.93 20.30
N PRO A 250 -9.12 8.06 20.01
CA PRO A 250 -9.78 9.19 19.37
C PRO A 250 -10.18 8.88 17.93
N TYR A 251 -9.58 7.83 17.32
CA TYR A 251 -9.70 7.48 15.90
C TYR A 251 -10.07 6.00 15.69
N PRO A 252 -11.18 5.49 16.26
CA PRO A 252 -11.54 4.07 16.16
C PRO A 252 -11.84 3.63 14.73
N GLU A 253 -12.42 4.49 13.89
CA GLU A 253 -12.66 4.18 12.48
C GLU A 253 -11.36 4.07 11.69
N ALA A 254 -10.34 4.88 12.00
CA ALA A 254 -9.01 4.72 11.40
C ALA A 254 -8.38 3.38 11.80
N GLU A 255 -8.49 2.99 13.08
CA GLU A 255 -8.00 1.69 13.57
C GLU A 255 -8.75 0.50 12.91
N LYS A 256 -10.06 0.63 12.69
CA LYS A 256 -10.86 -0.36 11.96
C LYS A 256 -10.41 -0.48 10.51
N SER A 257 -10.20 0.64 9.82
CA SER A 257 -9.67 0.64 8.45
C SER A 257 -8.26 0.06 8.38
N ILE A 258 -7.36 0.34 9.34
CA ILE A 258 -6.04 -0.29 9.40
C ILE A 258 -6.15 -1.81 9.57
N SER A 259 -7.06 -2.28 10.44
CA SER A 259 -7.34 -3.72 10.60
C SER A 259 -7.81 -4.37 9.29
N HIS A 260 -8.67 -3.68 8.54
CA HIS A 260 -9.12 -4.11 7.22
C HIS A 260 -7.98 -4.09 6.19
N ILE A 261 -7.14 -3.06 6.17
CA ILE A 261 -5.96 -2.96 5.28
C ILE A 261 -5.02 -4.14 5.53
N LEU A 262 -4.69 -4.45 6.79
CA LEU A 262 -3.89 -5.63 7.15
C LEU A 262 -4.49 -6.92 6.59
N THR A 263 -5.80 -7.09 6.67
CA THR A 263 -6.50 -8.27 6.14
C THR A 263 -6.47 -8.30 4.61
N LEU A 264 -6.68 -7.16 3.96
CA LEU A 264 -6.65 -7.04 2.50
C LEU A 264 -5.24 -7.27 1.95
N LEU A 265 -4.20 -6.78 2.62
CA LEU A 265 -2.80 -7.01 2.25
C LEU A 265 -2.47 -8.51 2.16
N ASP A 266 -2.86 -9.29 3.18
CA ASP A 266 -2.64 -10.74 3.18
C ASP A 266 -3.41 -11.43 2.04
N LYS A 267 -4.65 -11.00 1.77
CA LYS A 267 -5.43 -11.50 0.63
C LYS A 267 -4.78 -11.16 -0.72
N VAL A 268 -4.24 -9.95 -0.88
CA VAL A 268 -3.52 -9.54 -2.10
C VAL A 268 -2.25 -10.37 -2.27
N PHE A 269 -1.48 -10.60 -1.21
CA PHE A 269 -0.30 -11.46 -1.23
C PHE A 269 -0.63 -12.91 -1.64
N GLN A 270 -1.70 -13.47 -1.08
CA GLN A 270 -2.20 -14.78 -1.47
C GLN A 270 -2.64 -14.81 -2.94
N ALA A 271 -3.31 -13.75 -3.43
CA ALA A 271 -3.71 -13.64 -4.83
C ALA A 271 -2.50 -13.60 -5.78
N TYR A 272 -1.46 -12.83 -5.46
CA TYR A 272 -0.19 -12.86 -6.21
C TYR A 272 0.44 -14.25 -6.20
N THR A 273 0.51 -14.89 -5.04
CA THR A 273 1.08 -16.24 -4.92
C THR A 273 0.31 -17.23 -5.80
N LYS A 274 -1.02 -17.18 -5.79
CA LYS A 274 -1.86 -18.05 -6.62
C LYS A 274 -1.67 -17.79 -8.11
N GLU A 275 -1.68 -16.53 -8.55
CA GLU A 275 -1.44 -16.18 -9.96
C GLU A 275 -0.03 -16.62 -10.41
N LEU A 276 0.99 -16.40 -9.58
CA LEU A 276 2.37 -16.77 -9.90
C LEU A 276 2.52 -18.28 -10.06
N PHE A 277 2.02 -19.06 -9.11
CA PHE A 277 2.15 -20.52 -9.15
C PHE A 277 1.28 -21.17 -10.24
N LYS A 278 0.16 -20.53 -10.60
CA LYS A 278 -0.60 -20.88 -11.81
C LYS A 278 0.25 -20.69 -13.07
N GLU A 279 0.89 -19.53 -13.24
CA GLU A 279 1.77 -19.26 -14.39
C GLU A 279 3.02 -20.13 -14.41
N LEU A 280 3.56 -20.50 -13.24
CA LEU A 280 4.68 -21.42 -13.09
C LEU A 280 4.30 -22.88 -13.36
N ARG A 281 3.00 -23.21 -13.42
CA ARG A 281 2.46 -24.58 -13.47
C ARG A 281 3.00 -25.45 -12.31
N ARG A 282 2.98 -24.90 -11.09
CA ARG A 282 3.47 -25.55 -9.88
C ARG A 282 2.39 -25.65 -8.81
N PRO A 283 2.44 -26.68 -7.94
CA PRO A 283 1.54 -26.76 -6.81
C PRO A 283 1.73 -25.56 -5.89
N LEU A 284 0.62 -25.05 -5.33
CA LEU A 284 0.66 -23.94 -4.40
C LEU A 284 1.48 -24.32 -3.15
N PRO A 285 2.31 -23.40 -2.64
CA PRO A 285 3.01 -23.62 -1.39
C PRO A 285 2.01 -23.70 -0.24
N ALA A 286 2.32 -24.46 0.80
CA ALA A 286 1.40 -24.79 1.90
C ALA A 286 0.70 -23.55 2.51
N PHE A 287 1.44 -22.45 2.68
CA PHE A 287 0.92 -21.20 3.23
C PHE A 287 -0.14 -20.51 2.36
N ALA A 288 -0.24 -20.83 1.07
CA ALA A 288 -1.18 -20.24 0.13
C ALA A 288 -2.34 -21.17 -0.28
N ARG A 289 -2.37 -22.41 0.25
CA ARG A 289 -3.43 -23.39 -0.03
C ARG A 289 -4.75 -23.03 0.66
N ARG A 290 -4.68 -22.40 1.83
CA ARG A 290 -5.86 -22.02 2.62
C ARG A 290 -6.32 -20.61 2.23
N GLY A 291 -7.34 -20.51 1.39
CA GLY A 291 -8.02 -19.24 1.13
C GLY A 291 -8.93 -19.27 -0.09
N ARG A 292 -10.02 -18.50 -0.05
CA ARG A 292 -10.87 -18.26 -1.24
C ARG A 292 -10.06 -17.55 -2.33
N THR A 293 -10.40 -17.81 -3.59
CA THR A 293 -9.84 -17.10 -4.75
C THR A 293 -10.61 -15.79 -4.95
N PHE A 294 -9.92 -14.66 -4.78
CA PHE A 294 -10.43 -13.34 -5.14
C PHE A 294 -9.62 -12.79 -6.33
N LYS A 295 -10.26 -12.01 -7.20
CA LYS A 295 -9.57 -11.33 -8.31
C LYS A 295 -8.62 -10.29 -7.73
N ARG A 296 -7.32 -10.41 -8.02
CA ARG A 296 -6.26 -9.51 -7.51
C ARG A 296 -6.58 -8.02 -7.70
N ARG A 297 -7.01 -7.62 -8.90
CA ARG A 297 -7.36 -6.22 -9.23
C ARG A 297 -8.50 -5.66 -8.34
N SER A 298 -9.46 -6.50 -7.97
CA SER A 298 -10.56 -6.11 -7.09
C SER A 298 -10.04 -5.85 -5.67
N LEU A 299 -9.22 -6.76 -5.14
CA LEU A 299 -8.58 -6.59 -3.83
C LEU A 299 -7.70 -5.33 -3.77
N GLU A 300 -6.90 -5.07 -4.81
CA GLU A 300 -6.08 -3.84 -4.91
C GLU A 300 -6.93 -2.57 -4.87
N SER A 301 -8.05 -2.55 -5.60
CA SER A 301 -8.99 -1.41 -5.59
C SER A 301 -9.62 -1.21 -4.22
N MET A 302 -10.06 -2.29 -3.57
CA MET A 302 -10.61 -2.24 -2.21
C MET A 302 -9.58 -1.71 -1.21
N LEU A 303 -8.33 -2.19 -1.30
CA LEU A 303 -7.25 -1.78 -0.41
C LEU A 303 -6.92 -0.29 -0.55
N ARG A 304 -6.92 0.27 -1.77
CA ARG A 304 -6.74 1.72 -1.96
C ARG A 304 -7.89 2.54 -1.38
N LYS A 305 -9.14 2.10 -1.61
CA LYS A 305 -10.32 2.76 -1.03
C LYS A 305 -10.25 2.76 0.49
N GLU A 306 -9.85 1.64 1.08
CA GLU A 306 -9.74 1.51 2.53
C GLU A 306 -8.59 2.35 3.10
N ALA A 307 -7.45 2.45 2.40
CA ALA A 307 -6.37 3.35 2.76
C ALA A 307 -6.83 4.81 2.77
N ILE A 308 -7.50 5.28 1.71
CA ILE A 308 -8.05 6.66 1.64
C ILE A 308 -8.99 6.94 2.81
N LYS A 309 -9.87 5.98 3.15
CA LYS A 309 -10.74 6.11 4.33
C LYS A 309 -9.94 6.25 5.62
N ALA A 310 -8.90 5.43 5.82
CA ALA A 310 -8.07 5.51 7.02
C ALA A 310 -7.42 6.90 7.20
N TYR A 311 -6.83 7.48 6.15
CA TYR A 311 -6.27 8.84 6.22
C TYR A 311 -7.34 9.89 6.50
N ARG A 312 -8.52 9.79 5.87
CA ARG A 312 -9.64 10.72 6.14
C ARG A 312 -10.13 10.63 7.58
N HIS A 313 -10.19 9.43 8.15
CA HIS A 313 -10.54 9.25 9.57
C HIS A 313 -9.49 9.86 10.51
N LEU A 314 -8.25 10.06 10.05
CA LEU A 314 -7.21 10.81 10.76
C LEU A 314 -7.23 12.31 10.45
N GLY A 315 -8.17 12.83 9.65
CA GLY A 315 -8.20 14.25 9.23
C GLY A 315 -7.17 14.61 8.16
N ILE A 316 -6.60 13.62 7.46
CA ILE A 316 -5.60 13.83 6.40
C ILE A 316 -6.29 13.64 5.05
N TYR A 317 -6.40 14.74 4.28
CA TYR A 317 -7.10 14.75 2.99
C TYR A 317 -6.15 14.66 1.79
N ASN A 318 -4.92 15.16 1.92
CA ASN A 318 -3.87 15.06 0.91
C ASN A 318 -3.12 13.74 1.09
N VAL A 319 -3.65 12.66 0.51
CA VAL A 319 -3.11 11.31 0.65
C VAL A 319 -2.02 11.07 -0.40
N VAL A 320 -0.82 10.65 0.03
CA VAL A 320 0.19 10.11 -0.87
C VAL A 320 -0.34 8.80 -1.47
N GLY A 321 -0.48 8.76 -2.79
CA GLY A 321 -1.19 7.70 -3.49
C GLY A 321 -0.64 6.28 -3.20
N TRP A 322 -1.54 5.34 -2.88
CA TRP A 322 -1.30 3.90 -2.89
C TRP A 322 -1.32 3.34 -4.34
N GLU A 323 -0.76 4.10 -5.27
CA GLU A 323 -0.83 3.84 -6.71
C GLU A 323 0.11 2.71 -7.14
N ILE A 324 -0.25 2.05 -8.25
CA ILE A 324 0.62 1.06 -8.89
C ILE A 324 1.73 1.81 -9.59
N LEU A 325 2.96 1.62 -9.11
CA LEU A 325 4.14 2.21 -9.70
C LEU A 325 4.40 1.62 -11.10
N ASP A 326 4.92 2.47 -11.99
CA ASP A 326 5.34 2.12 -13.36
C ASP A 326 6.30 0.89 -13.41
N LEU A 327 6.95 0.58 -12.29
CA LEU A 327 7.89 -0.53 -12.09
C LEU A 327 7.28 -1.91 -12.36
N ASN A 328 5.96 -2.06 -12.31
CA ASN A 328 5.28 -3.33 -12.60
C ASN A 328 5.15 -3.65 -14.09
N ARG A 329 5.43 -2.67 -14.96
CA ARG A 329 5.39 -2.87 -16.40
C ARG A 329 6.76 -3.35 -16.87
N ARG A 330 6.77 -4.25 -17.85
CA ARG A 330 7.99 -4.62 -18.58
C ARG A 330 8.63 -3.34 -19.12
N GLU A 331 9.95 -3.26 -19.05
CA GLU A 331 10.67 -2.16 -19.69
C GLU A 331 10.44 -2.19 -21.21
N MET A 332 10.02 -1.05 -21.75
CA MET A 332 9.69 -0.86 -23.17
C MET A 332 10.14 0.54 -23.59
N GLY A 333 10.60 0.66 -24.83
CA GLY A 333 11.26 1.88 -25.28
C GLY A 333 11.74 1.77 -26.71
N PHE A 334 12.45 2.81 -27.13
CA PHE A 334 12.92 2.97 -28.50
C PHE A 334 14.44 2.98 -28.54
N PHE A 335 14.98 2.44 -29.62
CA PHE A 335 16.39 2.47 -29.91
C PHE A 335 16.69 3.59 -30.89
N SER A 336 17.76 4.34 -30.66
CA SER A 336 18.31 5.35 -31.55
C SER A 336 19.83 5.22 -31.63
N ASN A 337 20.46 6.03 -32.49
CA ASN A 337 21.92 6.08 -32.65
C ASN A 337 22.56 4.70 -32.90
N GLY A 338 22.23 4.06 -34.03
CA GLY A 338 22.74 2.72 -34.34
C GLY A 338 22.32 1.63 -33.34
N LYS A 339 21.23 1.84 -32.60
CA LYS A 339 20.75 0.99 -31.48
C LYS A 339 21.64 1.02 -30.23
N ASN A 340 22.54 2.00 -30.12
CA ASN A 340 23.39 2.19 -28.95
C ASN A 340 22.76 3.07 -27.88
N THR A 341 21.68 3.79 -28.20
CA THR A 341 20.91 4.57 -27.22
C THR A 341 19.55 3.93 -27.03
N TYR A 342 19.14 3.75 -25.77
CA TYR A 342 17.83 3.26 -25.38
C TYR A 342 17.06 4.33 -24.60
N ARG A 343 15.87 4.68 -25.09
CA ARG A 343 14.93 5.59 -24.43
C ARG A 343 13.74 4.81 -23.89
N SER A 344 13.62 4.73 -22.58
CA SER A 344 12.52 4.08 -21.88
C SER A 344 11.22 4.89 -21.97
N ALA A 345 10.15 4.26 -22.43
CA ALA A 345 8.79 4.80 -22.44
C ALA A 345 8.04 4.56 -21.11
N VAL A 346 8.49 3.57 -20.32
CA VAL A 346 7.83 3.15 -19.08
C VAL A 346 8.43 3.87 -17.88
N SER A 347 9.73 3.71 -17.73
CA SER A 347 10.48 4.22 -16.60
C SER A 347 10.94 5.66 -16.79
N LYS A 348 10.94 6.15 -18.05
CA LYS A 348 11.28 7.53 -18.42
C LYS A 348 12.74 7.86 -18.13
N PHE A 349 13.65 7.13 -18.77
CA PHE A 349 15.08 7.43 -18.78
C PHE A 349 15.65 7.23 -20.18
N GLU A 350 16.82 7.80 -20.44
CA GLU A 350 17.61 7.56 -21.64
C GLU A 350 19.04 7.20 -21.24
N ILE A 351 19.61 6.19 -21.89
CA ILE A 351 20.99 5.75 -21.64
C ILE A 351 21.65 5.29 -22.94
N THR A 352 22.95 5.55 -23.06
CA THR A 352 23.76 5.15 -24.22
C THR A 352 24.84 4.17 -23.77
N LYS A 353 24.91 3.01 -24.44
CA LYS A 353 25.95 2.00 -24.24
C LYS A 353 27.11 2.18 -25.23
N PRO A 354 28.28 1.60 -24.95
CA PRO A 354 29.30 1.38 -25.98
C PRO A 354 28.78 0.49 -27.11
N GLU A 355 29.32 0.67 -28.31
CA GLU A 355 28.84 0.00 -29.52
C GLU A 355 28.92 -1.52 -29.44
N SER A 356 30.06 -2.04 -28.96
CA SER A 356 30.30 -3.49 -28.80
C SER A 356 29.45 -4.16 -27.71
N TRP A 357 28.83 -3.40 -26.82
CA TRP A 357 28.12 -3.95 -25.68
C TRP A 357 26.71 -4.44 -26.04
N TYR A 358 26.15 -5.29 -25.20
CA TYR A 358 24.84 -5.91 -25.36
C TYR A 358 23.80 -5.37 -24.38
N TRP A 359 22.56 -5.20 -24.86
CA TRP A 359 21.40 -4.87 -24.03
C TRP A 359 20.76 -6.11 -23.43
N ASP A 360 20.69 -6.20 -22.11
CA ASP A 360 20.10 -7.32 -21.39
C ASP A 360 18.87 -6.86 -20.57
N PHE A 361 17.69 -7.16 -21.11
CA PHE A 361 16.39 -6.90 -20.48
C PHE A 361 15.87 -8.10 -19.68
N SER A 362 16.70 -9.11 -19.42
CA SER A 362 16.26 -10.29 -18.67
C SER A 362 16.07 -9.95 -17.19
N PRO A 363 15.09 -10.58 -16.53
CA PRO A 363 14.72 -10.19 -15.18
C PRO A 363 15.76 -10.61 -14.14
N ILE A 364 15.99 -9.74 -13.16
CA ILE A 364 16.78 -10.04 -11.96
C ILE A 364 16.05 -9.56 -10.71
N ASN A 365 15.63 -8.29 -10.72
CA ASN A 365 15.04 -7.60 -9.59
C ASN A 365 14.08 -6.52 -10.11
N TYR A 366 13.03 -6.21 -9.35
CA TYR A 366 11.99 -5.25 -9.74
C TYR A 366 12.51 -3.81 -9.87
N SER A 367 13.58 -3.46 -9.14
CA SER A 367 14.23 -2.15 -9.24
C SER A 367 15.11 -2.04 -10.48
N VAL A 368 15.62 -3.16 -11.00
CA VAL A 368 16.49 -3.20 -12.17
C VAL A 368 15.64 -3.17 -13.44
N ARG A 369 15.82 -2.13 -14.23
CA ARG A 369 15.08 -1.90 -15.48
C ARG A 369 15.81 -2.42 -16.70
N LEU A 370 17.14 -2.33 -16.69
CA LEU A 370 17.99 -2.63 -17.82
C LEU A 370 19.38 -3.03 -17.33
N ARG A 371 20.01 -3.97 -18.03
CA ARG A 371 21.44 -4.24 -17.94
C ARG A 371 22.13 -3.97 -19.26
N ILE A 372 23.39 -3.59 -19.17
CA ILE A 372 24.32 -3.44 -20.28
C ILE A 372 25.55 -4.27 -19.94
N ARG A 373 26.00 -5.11 -20.87
CA ARG A 373 27.11 -6.04 -20.68
C ARG A 373 28.10 -5.95 -21.84
N PRO A 374 29.42 -6.07 -21.61
CA PRO A 374 30.40 -6.15 -22.69
C PRO A 374 30.08 -7.29 -23.68
N GLU A 375 29.69 -8.45 -23.14
CA GLU A 375 29.42 -9.65 -23.93
C GLU A 375 27.99 -10.15 -23.73
N LYS A 376 27.46 -10.81 -24.77
CA LYS A 376 26.15 -11.47 -24.69
C LYS A 376 26.27 -12.71 -23.80
N PRO A 377 25.48 -12.84 -22.73
CA PRO A 377 25.53 -14.02 -21.87
C PRO A 377 25.17 -15.28 -22.65
N ASP A 378 26.08 -16.27 -22.64
CA ASP A 378 25.82 -17.61 -23.15
C ASP A 378 25.16 -18.47 -22.07
N PHE A 379 23.83 -18.55 -22.11
CA PHE A 379 23.04 -19.32 -21.16
C PHE A 379 23.10 -20.85 -21.37
N THR A 380 23.81 -21.34 -22.39
CA THR A 380 23.96 -22.78 -22.65
C THR A 380 25.12 -23.41 -21.87
N LYS A 381 26.10 -22.61 -21.44
CA LYS A 381 27.24 -23.08 -20.66
C LYS A 381 26.88 -23.15 -19.18
N LYS A 382 27.03 -24.35 -18.58
CA LYS A 382 26.79 -24.64 -17.16
C LYS A 382 27.59 -23.73 -16.21
N ASN A 383 28.73 -23.20 -16.70
CA ASN A 383 29.64 -22.28 -16.00
C ASN A 383 29.81 -20.95 -16.76
N ALA A 384 28.72 -20.29 -17.13
CA ALA A 384 28.80 -18.95 -17.71
C ALA A 384 29.62 -18.04 -16.78
N LYS A 385 30.82 -17.61 -17.23
CA LYS A 385 31.69 -16.72 -16.45
C LYS A 385 30.91 -15.45 -16.10
N TRP A 386 31.06 -14.99 -14.86
CA TRP A 386 30.54 -13.68 -14.47
C TRP A 386 31.17 -12.63 -15.37
N SER A 387 30.34 -11.74 -15.91
CA SER A 387 30.82 -10.65 -16.76
C SER A 387 31.76 -9.76 -15.95
N GLU A 388 32.93 -9.45 -16.51
CA GLU A 388 33.98 -8.65 -15.85
C GLU A 388 33.48 -7.26 -15.45
N ALA A 389 32.53 -6.73 -16.22
CA ALA A 389 31.84 -5.48 -15.97
C ALA A 389 30.35 -5.59 -16.29
N ILE A 390 29.52 -4.85 -15.56
CA ILE A 390 28.10 -4.72 -15.86
C ILE A 390 27.62 -3.32 -15.50
N VAL A 391 26.78 -2.75 -16.35
CA VAL A 391 26.03 -1.52 -16.04
C VAL A 391 24.57 -1.88 -15.86
N VAL A 392 23.96 -1.32 -14.82
CA VAL A 392 22.58 -1.58 -14.44
C VAL A 392 21.85 -0.26 -14.30
N VAL A 393 20.68 -0.13 -14.91
CA VAL A 393 19.77 0.99 -14.63
C VAL A 393 18.78 0.54 -13.58
N GLU A 394 18.76 1.25 -12.45
CA GLU A 394 17.92 0.97 -11.30
C GLU A 394 17.00 2.13 -10.97
N ILE A 395 15.80 1.84 -10.49
CA ILE A 395 14.85 2.84 -10.04
C ILE A 395 14.31 2.42 -8.68
N PHE A 396 14.33 3.36 -7.75
CA PHE A 396 13.82 3.16 -6.40
C PHE A 396 12.92 4.32 -6.01
N ASP A 397 11.70 4.03 -5.55
CA ASP A 397 10.94 5.01 -4.79
C ASP A 397 11.21 4.82 -3.30
N TYR A 398 11.40 5.95 -2.62
CA TYR A 398 11.61 6.14 -1.19
C TYR A 398 10.43 6.92 -0.61
N PRO A 399 9.30 6.24 -0.34
CA PRO A 399 8.08 6.94 -0.05
C PRO A 399 8.10 7.75 1.26
N GLN A 400 9.05 7.43 2.14
CA GLN A 400 9.38 8.11 3.39
C GLN A 400 10.20 9.39 3.23
N ALA A 401 10.85 9.62 2.09
CA ALA A 401 11.69 10.79 1.89
C ALA A 401 10.86 12.08 1.89
N GLN A 402 11.29 13.10 2.61
CA GLN A 402 10.66 14.42 2.68
C GLN A 402 11.51 15.48 1.96
N SER A 403 12.77 15.18 1.70
CA SER A 403 13.72 16.08 1.05
C SER A 403 14.67 15.32 0.10
N PHE A 404 15.44 16.05 -0.72
CA PHE A 404 16.54 15.44 -1.49
C PHE A 404 17.67 14.94 -0.61
N LYS A 405 17.87 15.55 0.58
CA LYS A 405 18.79 15.04 1.58
C LYS A 405 18.34 13.65 2.05
N ASP A 406 17.05 13.46 2.32
CA ASP A 406 16.50 12.17 2.71
C ASP A 406 16.69 11.13 1.61
N LEU A 407 16.49 11.48 0.33
CA LEU A 407 16.73 10.57 -0.78
C LEU A 407 18.19 10.10 -0.83
N ARG A 408 19.14 11.01 -0.63
CA ARG A 408 20.57 10.70 -0.55
C ARG A 408 20.84 9.75 0.61
N ASP A 409 20.42 10.12 1.82
CA ASP A 409 20.72 9.38 3.05
C ASP A 409 20.11 7.96 2.99
N LEU A 410 18.90 7.83 2.44
CA LEU A 410 18.25 6.53 2.21
C LEU A 410 18.94 5.69 1.13
N THR A 411 19.48 6.32 0.08
CA THR A 411 20.28 5.63 -0.94
C THR A 411 21.59 5.11 -0.35
N GLU A 412 22.29 5.89 0.47
CA GLU A 412 23.51 5.43 1.16
C GLU A 412 23.21 4.22 2.06
N ALA A 413 22.21 4.35 2.93
CA ALA A 413 21.80 3.27 3.83
C ALA A 413 21.40 2.00 3.05
N ARG A 414 20.70 2.15 1.92
CA ARG A 414 20.35 1.02 1.05
C ARG A 414 21.60 0.34 0.51
N SER A 415 22.59 1.10 0.06
CA SER A 415 23.81 0.54 -0.51
C SER A 415 24.69 -0.16 0.53
N GLN A 416 24.80 0.41 1.73
CA GLN A 416 25.46 -0.23 2.86
C GLN A 416 24.85 -1.59 3.20
N ASN A 417 23.52 -1.69 3.21
CA ASN A 417 22.81 -2.93 3.51
C ASN A 417 22.80 -3.94 2.35
N ARG A 418 23.12 -3.50 1.12
CA ARG A 418 23.00 -4.31 -0.09
C ARG A 418 24.26 -5.12 -0.39
N TYR A 419 25.44 -4.56 -0.14
CA TYR A 419 26.70 -5.15 -0.58
C TYR A 419 27.43 -5.78 0.61
N GLU A 420 27.76 -7.07 0.46
CA GLU A 420 28.59 -7.79 1.43
C GLU A 420 29.99 -7.15 1.49
N GLY A 421 30.54 -6.95 2.68
CA GLY A 421 31.84 -6.29 2.85
C GLY A 421 31.87 -4.85 2.29
N TYR A 422 30.76 -4.13 2.38
CA TYR A 422 30.64 -2.74 1.94
C TYR A 422 31.74 -1.84 2.53
N GLN A 423 32.44 -1.12 1.65
CA GLN A 423 33.38 -0.06 2.01
C GLN A 423 33.16 1.15 1.10
N LYS A 424 32.88 2.32 1.71
CA LYS A 424 32.70 3.57 0.97
C LYS A 424 34.06 4.15 0.61
N ILE A 425 34.36 4.30 -0.67
CA ILE A 425 35.59 4.92 -1.17
C ILE A 425 35.39 6.43 -1.29
N SER A 426 34.31 6.85 -1.95
CA SER A 426 33.96 8.26 -2.09
C SER A 426 32.47 8.43 -2.31
N ALA A 427 31.94 9.59 -1.93
CA ALA A 427 30.55 9.93 -2.18
C ALA A 427 30.38 11.44 -2.23
N LYS A 428 29.71 11.95 -3.28
CA LYS A 428 29.56 13.38 -3.49
C LYS A 428 28.23 13.75 -4.13
N PRO A 429 27.63 14.89 -3.74
CA PRO A 429 26.49 15.43 -4.47
C PRO A 429 26.89 15.77 -5.90
N ILE A 430 25.96 15.57 -6.83
CA ILE A 430 26.11 15.96 -8.23
C ILE A 430 24.91 16.83 -8.63
N SER A 431 25.15 17.72 -9.58
CA SER A 431 24.15 18.61 -10.13
C SER A 431 24.52 18.89 -11.58
N PHE A 432 23.54 18.87 -12.48
CA PHE A 432 23.75 19.18 -13.90
C PHE A 432 22.53 19.90 -14.47
N PRO A 433 22.73 20.77 -15.47
CA PRO A 433 21.63 21.40 -16.17
C PRO A 433 20.71 20.34 -16.77
N ASP A 434 19.42 20.45 -16.46
CA ASP A 434 18.39 19.59 -17.03
C ASP A 434 17.21 20.44 -17.50
N PRO A 435 16.97 20.55 -18.82
CA PRO A 435 15.86 21.34 -19.35
C PRO A 435 14.48 20.82 -18.92
N GLN A 436 14.40 19.64 -18.31
CA GLN A 436 13.18 19.07 -17.77
C GLN A 436 12.91 19.46 -16.32
N VAL A 437 13.84 20.11 -15.64
CA VAL A 437 13.68 20.55 -14.26
C VAL A 437 13.13 21.98 -14.24
N LEU A 438 12.22 22.26 -13.30
CA LEU A 438 11.70 23.63 -13.16
C LEU A 438 12.83 24.61 -12.86
N ASN A 439 12.85 25.73 -13.58
CA ASN A 439 13.76 26.83 -13.31
C ASN A 439 13.25 27.69 -12.14
N LYS A 440 13.17 27.07 -10.96
CA LYS A 440 12.76 27.71 -9.70
C LYS A 440 13.63 27.18 -8.53
N PRO A 441 13.85 27.99 -7.48
CA PRO A 441 14.55 27.52 -6.29
C PRO A 441 13.87 26.29 -5.66
N PRO A 442 14.63 25.34 -5.09
CA PRO A 442 16.10 25.32 -4.97
C PRO A 442 16.84 24.75 -6.18
N LEU A 443 16.13 24.36 -7.25
CA LEU A 443 16.69 23.56 -8.33
C LEU A 443 17.33 24.41 -9.45
N ASN A 444 16.80 25.59 -9.74
CA ASN A 444 17.35 26.54 -10.74
C ASN A 444 17.71 25.86 -12.08
N GLY A 445 16.83 24.98 -12.58
CA GLY A 445 17.04 24.27 -13.84
C GLY A 445 18.09 23.15 -13.78
N ASN A 446 18.63 22.84 -12.60
CA ASN A 446 19.58 21.76 -12.41
C ASN A 446 18.92 20.53 -11.78
N ARG A 447 19.23 19.34 -12.29
CA ARG A 447 18.88 18.09 -11.64
C ARG A 447 19.96 17.68 -10.65
N TRP A 448 19.53 17.51 -9.42
CA TRP A 448 20.38 17.05 -8.33
C TRP A 448 20.46 15.53 -8.31
N GLY A 449 21.54 15.03 -7.73
CA GLY A 449 21.77 13.60 -7.57
C GLY A 449 22.94 13.31 -6.63
N TYR A 450 23.39 12.08 -6.68
CA TYR A 450 24.49 11.59 -5.87
C TYR A 450 25.37 10.60 -6.64
N ASP A 451 26.69 10.76 -6.56
CA ASP A 451 27.67 9.85 -7.16
C ASP A 451 28.51 9.22 -6.04
N MET A 452 28.45 7.90 -5.91
CA MET A 452 29.10 7.16 -4.85
C MET A 452 29.94 6.01 -5.43
N LEU A 453 31.17 5.89 -4.95
CA LEU A 453 32.09 4.81 -5.28
C LEU A 453 32.28 3.91 -4.06
N ILE A 454 32.09 2.61 -4.25
CA ILE A 454 32.06 1.59 -3.20
C ILE A 454 32.98 0.44 -3.62
N SER A 455 33.73 -0.12 -2.68
CA SER A 455 34.30 -1.46 -2.80
C SER A 455 33.46 -2.49 -2.04
N THR A 456 33.38 -3.70 -2.59
CA THR A 456 32.72 -4.85 -1.95
C THR A 456 33.59 -6.08 -2.13
N LYS A 457 33.66 -6.91 -1.09
CA LYS A 457 34.38 -8.18 -1.11
C LYS A 457 33.37 -9.31 -0.92
N THR A 458 33.33 -10.21 -1.89
CA THR A 458 32.44 -11.37 -1.88
C THR A 458 33.24 -12.64 -2.09
N LYS A 459 32.61 -13.80 -1.91
CA LYS A 459 33.22 -15.10 -2.30
C LYS A 459 33.64 -15.19 -3.77
N ASN A 460 33.11 -14.32 -4.64
CA ASN A 460 33.42 -14.29 -6.07
C ASN A 460 34.52 -13.27 -6.42
N GLY A 461 35.15 -12.64 -5.43
CA GLY A 461 36.20 -11.64 -5.61
C GLY A 461 35.82 -10.24 -5.09
N GLU A 462 36.74 -9.29 -5.33
CA GLU A 462 36.58 -7.87 -5.00
C GLU A 462 36.06 -7.08 -6.21
N PHE A 463 35.04 -6.25 -5.96
CA PHE A 463 34.41 -5.43 -6.99
C PHE A 463 34.40 -3.96 -6.60
N ILE A 464 34.52 -3.11 -7.61
CA ILE A 464 34.28 -1.67 -7.52
C ILE A 464 32.91 -1.38 -8.11
N ILE A 465 32.11 -0.63 -7.35
CA ILE A 465 30.75 -0.26 -7.69
C ILE A 465 30.66 1.25 -7.68
N ARG A 466 30.34 1.83 -8.83
CA ARG A 466 29.93 3.22 -8.93
C ARG A 466 28.41 3.31 -9.03
N GLN A 467 27.80 4.08 -8.15
CA GLN A 467 26.38 4.39 -8.17
C GLN A 467 26.18 5.86 -8.48
N TYR A 468 25.71 6.13 -9.71
CA TYR A 468 25.38 7.45 -10.19
C TYR A 468 23.85 7.60 -10.17
N GLU A 469 23.30 8.26 -9.15
CA GLU A 469 21.85 8.39 -8.95
C GLU A 469 21.35 9.81 -9.16
N LEU A 470 20.29 9.95 -9.95
CA LEU A 470 19.62 11.22 -10.22
C LEU A 470 18.28 11.28 -9.50
N PHE A 471 17.96 12.41 -8.88
CA PHE A 471 16.73 12.57 -8.11
C PHE A 471 15.57 12.97 -9.02
N CYS A 472 14.41 12.38 -8.74
CA CYS A 472 13.16 12.77 -9.36
C CYS A 472 12.62 14.03 -8.66
N GLN A 473 12.32 15.07 -9.42
CA GLN A 473 11.72 16.29 -8.85
C GLN A 473 10.26 16.07 -8.42
N TRP A 474 9.55 15.19 -9.12
CA TRP A 474 8.10 15.05 -9.01
C TRP A 474 7.66 13.89 -8.11
N HIS A 475 8.56 12.96 -7.84
CA HIS A 475 8.30 11.77 -7.06
C HIS A 475 9.45 11.56 -6.08
N LYS A 476 9.16 10.90 -4.96
CA LYS A 476 10.18 10.51 -3.99
C LYS A 476 10.99 9.31 -4.53
N ARG A 477 11.79 9.53 -5.57
CA ARG A 477 12.41 8.49 -6.40
C ARG A 477 13.83 8.85 -6.80
N THR A 478 14.68 7.83 -6.93
CA THR A 478 15.99 7.93 -7.60
C THR A 478 16.05 7.09 -8.87
N TYR A 479 16.82 7.60 -9.83
CA TYR A 479 17.16 6.98 -11.11
C TYR A 479 18.66 6.70 -11.10
N GLY A 480 19.06 5.46 -10.90
CA GLY A 480 20.45 5.05 -10.74
C GLY A 480 21.04 4.40 -11.99
N VAL A 481 22.27 4.75 -12.32
CA VAL A 481 23.19 3.95 -13.13
C VAL A 481 24.22 3.35 -12.19
N VAL A 482 24.18 2.03 -12.06
CA VAL A 482 25.09 1.26 -11.22
C VAL A 482 26.08 0.53 -12.11
N CYS A 483 27.32 0.98 -12.10
CA CYS A 483 28.43 0.36 -12.83
C CYS A 483 29.21 -0.53 -11.86
N ILE A 484 29.33 -1.82 -12.17
CA ILE A 484 30.01 -2.82 -11.34
C ILE A 484 31.13 -3.40 -12.19
N VAL A 485 32.34 -3.48 -11.64
CA VAL A 485 33.50 -4.07 -12.29
C VAL A 485 34.36 -4.79 -11.27
N ARG A 486 35.10 -5.82 -11.68
CA ARG A 486 36.14 -6.39 -10.82
C ARG A 486 37.22 -5.35 -10.52
N LYS A 487 37.79 -5.38 -9.32
CA LYS A 487 38.75 -4.36 -8.85
C LYS A 487 40.01 -4.27 -9.72
N ASP A 488 40.51 -5.41 -10.21
CA ASP A 488 41.65 -5.49 -11.13
C ASP A 488 41.39 -4.86 -12.51
N LYS A 489 40.12 -4.59 -12.85
CA LYS A 489 39.68 -4.02 -14.12
C LYS A 489 39.17 -2.58 -14.00
N GLU A 490 39.21 -1.98 -12.80
CA GLU A 490 38.65 -0.64 -12.56
C GLU A 490 39.21 0.42 -13.51
N LYS A 491 40.54 0.48 -13.66
CA LYS A 491 41.22 1.49 -14.49
C LYS A 491 40.79 1.42 -15.95
N GLU A 492 40.59 0.21 -16.48
CA GLU A 492 40.16 -0.06 -17.86
C GLU A 492 38.74 0.49 -18.10
N TYR A 493 37.80 0.20 -17.19
CA TYR A 493 36.38 0.54 -17.38
C TYR A 493 35.99 1.94 -16.88
N LYS A 494 36.85 2.63 -16.12
CA LYS A 494 36.55 3.95 -15.54
C LYS A 494 36.06 4.95 -16.59
N LYS A 495 36.78 5.11 -17.69
CA LYS A 495 36.42 6.05 -18.78
C LYS A 495 35.10 5.67 -19.45
N ILE A 496 34.83 4.36 -19.59
CA ILE A 496 33.57 3.86 -20.16
C ILE A 496 32.41 4.21 -19.22
N PHE A 497 32.56 3.96 -17.93
CA PHE A 497 31.54 4.27 -16.92
C PHE A 497 31.28 5.77 -16.81
N ASP A 498 32.33 6.61 -16.83
CA ASP A 498 32.19 8.07 -16.90
C ASP A 498 31.34 8.50 -18.08
N LYS A 499 31.63 7.95 -19.27
CA LYS A 499 30.88 8.26 -20.49
C LYS A 499 29.41 7.85 -20.35
N ILE A 500 29.13 6.64 -19.85
CA ILE A 500 27.74 6.17 -19.69
C ILE A 500 26.97 7.04 -18.69
N CYS A 501 27.56 7.36 -17.54
CA CYS A 501 26.91 8.18 -16.50
C CYS A 501 26.63 9.60 -17.01
N ARG A 502 27.56 10.23 -17.74
CA ARG A 502 27.37 11.56 -18.33
C ARG A 502 26.25 11.63 -19.36
N HIS A 503 25.98 10.52 -20.07
CA HIS A 503 24.92 10.46 -21.09
C HIS A 503 23.58 9.97 -20.53
N PHE A 504 23.51 9.62 -19.25
CA PHE A 504 22.28 9.18 -18.61
C PHE A 504 21.35 10.37 -18.37
N LYS A 505 20.09 10.25 -18.80
CA LYS A 505 19.09 11.31 -18.64
C LYS A 505 17.82 10.77 -18.01
N VAL A 506 17.19 11.58 -17.17
CA VAL A 506 15.86 11.32 -16.61
C VAL A 506 14.82 12.08 -17.41
N LEU A 507 13.73 11.40 -17.79
CA LEU A 507 12.67 11.92 -18.66
C LEU A 507 11.34 12.10 -17.92
N ASP A 508 11.38 12.40 -16.64
CA ASP A 508 10.28 12.26 -15.67
C ASP A 508 9.26 13.40 -15.67
N HIS A 509 9.49 14.48 -16.43
CA HIS A 509 8.61 15.63 -16.46
C HIS A 509 7.17 15.26 -16.89
N PRO A 510 6.11 15.76 -16.20
CA PRO A 510 4.72 15.40 -16.48
C PRO A 510 4.30 15.61 -17.94
N LYS A 511 4.77 16.69 -18.59
CA LYS A 511 4.47 16.99 -20.01
C LYS A 511 4.97 15.91 -20.99
N ASN A 512 5.97 15.12 -20.62
CA ASN A 512 6.50 14.05 -21.47
C ASN A 512 5.59 12.83 -21.53
N ARG A 513 4.64 12.68 -20.60
CA ARG A 513 3.74 11.52 -20.53
C ARG A 513 2.91 11.37 -21.80
N LYS A 514 2.33 12.46 -22.31
CA LYS A 514 1.46 12.45 -23.49
C LYS A 514 2.25 12.15 -24.77
N LYS A 515 3.36 12.88 -24.99
CA LYS A 515 4.25 12.71 -26.16
C LYS A 515 4.86 11.30 -26.26
N MET A 516 5.25 10.69 -25.13
CA MET A 516 5.82 9.33 -25.14
C MET A 516 4.78 8.24 -25.40
N LEU A 517 3.54 8.42 -24.93
CA LEU A 517 2.42 7.53 -25.26
C LEU A 517 2.06 7.63 -26.75
N GLU A 518 2.00 8.85 -27.30
CA GLU A 518 1.73 9.08 -28.72
C GLU A 518 2.85 8.48 -29.61
N ALA A 519 4.12 8.69 -29.27
CA ALA A 519 5.25 8.11 -30.00
C ALA A 519 5.27 6.57 -29.97
N TYR A 520 4.69 5.94 -28.93
CA TYR A 520 4.59 4.49 -28.82
C TYR A 520 3.44 3.89 -29.62
N LEU A 521 2.35 4.64 -29.77
CA LEU A 521 1.20 4.22 -30.56
C LEU A 521 1.43 4.40 -32.07
N GLN A 522 2.44 5.17 -32.48
CA GLN A 522 2.78 5.30 -33.89
C GLN A 522 3.58 4.08 -34.38
N PRO A 523 3.12 3.40 -35.46
CA PRO A 523 3.87 2.31 -36.06
C PRO A 523 5.23 2.82 -36.57
N PRO A 524 6.29 1.98 -36.56
CA PRO A 524 7.59 2.38 -37.08
C PRO A 524 7.43 2.81 -38.54
N LYS A 525 7.87 4.04 -38.84
CA LYS A 525 7.91 4.52 -40.23
C LYS A 525 8.75 3.51 -41.03
N PRO A 526 8.26 3.00 -42.17
CA PRO A 526 9.03 2.07 -42.98
C PRO A 526 10.35 2.75 -43.34
N GLU A 527 11.47 2.05 -43.09
CA GLU A 527 12.79 2.49 -43.53
C GLU A 527 12.69 2.76 -45.03
N LYS A 528 12.86 4.03 -45.43
CA LYS A 528 13.02 4.38 -46.84
C LYS A 528 14.23 3.60 -47.32
N LYS A 529 14.00 2.51 -48.07
CA LYS A 529 15.06 1.81 -48.78
C LYS A 529 15.80 2.86 -49.59
N LYS A 530 17.08 3.08 -49.28
CA LYS A 530 17.97 3.82 -50.18
C LYS A 530 17.87 3.08 -51.51
N LYS A 531 17.32 3.73 -52.53
CA LYS A 531 17.47 3.28 -53.91
C LYS A 531 18.98 3.33 -54.17
N GLU A 532 19.62 2.17 -54.20
CA GLU A 532 20.91 2.03 -54.85
C GLU A 532 20.71 2.50 -56.29
N LYS A 533 21.26 3.67 -56.61
CA LYS A 533 21.48 4.05 -58.00
C LYS A 533 22.55 3.08 -58.50
N LYS A 534 22.14 2.11 -59.31
CA LYS A 534 23.07 1.44 -60.22
C LYS A 534 23.51 2.47 -61.25
N ASN A 535 24.79 2.78 -61.28
CA ASN A 535 25.48 3.20 -62.48
C ASN A 535 26.07 1.96 -63.13
#